data_AF-A0A7C3KQK0-F1
#
_entry.id   AF-A0A7C3KQK0-F1
#
_cell.length_a   1.000
_cell.length_b   1.000
_cell.length_c   1.000
_cell.angle_alpha   90.00
_cell.angle_beta   90.00
_cell.angle_gamma   90.00
#
_symmetry.space_group_name_H-M   'P 1'
#
loop_
_entity.id
_entity.type
_entity.pdbx_description
1 polymer ?
#
loop_
_entity_poly.entity_id
_entity_poly.type
_entity_poly.pdbx_seq_one_letter_code
_entity_poly.pdbx_strand_id
1 'polypeptide(L)'
;MSGGKDINEALMDAAADCNVEEVKRCLEQGADPNYFHPVGDNHMQPTTPLRLLMFRLSDSLLEDHHFPKLAEIAKLLLKYGADPKPALEIAEHRYGKYDPHAKGPFMDVWHIIANATEEQ
;
A
#
# COMPACT_ATOMS: atom_id res chain seq x y z
N MET A 1 -21.67 8.05 23.37
CA MET A 1 -21.48 7.06 22.30
C MET A 1 -20.03 7.18 21.88
N SER A 2 -19.20 6.18 22.16
CA SER A 2 -17.80 6.19 21.72
C SER A 2 -17.82 6.03 20.21
N GLY A 3 -17.57 7.11 19.46
CA GLY A 3 -17.42 7.05 18.01
C GLY A 3 -16.15 6.27 17.73
N GLY A 4 -16.28 4.97 17.48
CA GLY A 4 -15.18 4.16 16.99
C GLY A 4 -14.70 4.74 15.66
N LYS A 5 -13.38 4.84 15.50
CA LYS A 5 -12.76 5.21 14.23
C LYS A 5 -13.25 4.28 13.12
N ASP A 6 -13.53 4.82 11.95
CA ASP A 6 -13.91 4.01 10.79
C ASP A 6 -12.82 2.98 10.48
N ILE A 7 -13.20 1.73 10.20
CA ILE A 7 -12.24 0.62 10.03
C ILE A 7 -11.38 0.81 8.77
N ASN A 8 -11.87 1.53 7.77
CA ASN A 8 -11.12 1.81 6.55
C ASN A 8 -10.11 2.96 6.78
N GLU A 9 -10.49 3.98 7.53
CA GLU A 9 -9.54 4.99 8.00
C GLU A 9 -8.46 4.37 8.91
N ALA A 10 -8.83 3.41 9.75
CA ALA A 10 -7.87 2.65 10.55
C ALA A 10 -6.90 1.83 9.68
N LEU A 11 -7.38 1.22 8.59
CA LEU A 11 -6.54 0.52 7.63
C LEU A 11 -5.54 1.46 6.95
N MET A 12 -5.97 2.66 6.55
CA MET A 12 -5.09 3.68 5.93
C MET A 12 -3.95 4.08 6.88
N ASP A 13 -4.27 4.40 8.14
CA ASP A 13 -3.26 4.79 9.12
C ASP A 13 -2.30 3.64 9.45
N ALA A 14 -2.82 2.41 9.60
CA ALA A 14 -1.99 1.24 9.84
C ALA A 14 -1.00 0.98 8.68
N ALA A 15 -1.44 1.21 7.43
CA ALA A 15 -0.57 1.12 6.26
C ALA A 15 0.48 2.23 6.24
N ALA A 16 0.13 3.47 6.58
CA ALA A 16 1.08 4.58 6.70
C ALA A 16 2.18 4.29 7.75
N ASP A 17 1.77 3.75 8.90
CA ASP A 17 2.61 3.45 10.06
C ASP A 17 3.43 2.15 9.90
N CYS A 18 3.31 1.46 8.76
CA CYS A 18 3.95 0.16 8.50
C CYS A 18 3.59 -0.91 9.57
N ASN A 19 2.36 -0.85 10.10
CA ASN A 19 1.88 -1.74 11.16
C ASN A 19 1.15 -2.96 10.59
N VAL A 20 1.90 -4.03 10.35
CA VAL A 20 1.41 -5.29 9.75
C VAL A 20 0.22 -5.88 10.52
N GLU A 21 0.33 -5.94 11.85
CA GLU A 21 -0.70 -6.57 12.69
C GLU A 21 -2.02 -5.80 12.64
N GLU A 22 -1.94 -4.47 12.65
CA GLU A 22 -3.13 -3.63 12.59
C GLU A 22 -3.77 -3.64 11.20
N VAL A 23 -2.97 -3.67 10.12
CA VAL A 23 -3.47 -3.89 8.75
C VAL A 23 -4.24 -5.20 8.69
N LYS A 24 -3.63 -6.28 9.16
CA LYS A 24 -4.26 -7.61 9.17
C LYS A 24 -5.56 -7.60 9.96
N ARG A 25 -5.56 -7.01 11.16
CA ARG A 25 -6.74 -6.87 12.00
C ARG A 25 -7.87 -6.10 11.30
N CYS A 26 -7.55 -5.00 10.61
CA CYS A 26 -8.55 -4.21 9.90
C CYS A 26 -9.18 -5.00 8.74
N LEU A 27 -8.36 -5.68 7.95
CA LEU A 27 -8.82 -6.52 6.83
C LEU A 27 -9.69 -7.70 7.31
N GLU A 28 -9.30 -8.38 8.39
CA GLU A 28 -10.09 -9.46 9.00
C GLU A 28 -11.43 -8.96 9.56
N GLN A 29 -11.55 -7.68 9.90
CA GLN A 29 -12.79 -7.04 10.33
C GLN A 29 -13.64 -6.50 9.17
N GLY A 30 -13.21 -6.71 7.93
CA GLY A 30 -13.95 -6.32 6.73
C GLY A 30 -13.67 -4.89 6.26
N ALA A 31 -12.53 -4.30 6.62
CA ALA A 31 -12.07 -3.09 5.95
C ALA A 31 -11.94 -3.34 4.44
N ASP A 32 -12.37 -2.36 3.64
CA ASP A 32 -12.23 -2.39 2.20
C ASP A 32 -10.77 -2.10 1.81
N PRO A 33 -10.04 -3.07 1.20
CA PRO A 33 -8.66 -2.85 0.76
C PRO A 33 -8.56 -1.84 -0.39
N ASN A 34 -9.68 -1.53 -1.04
CA ASN A 34 -9.80 -0.49 -2.07
C ASN A 34 -10.43 0.80 -1.54
N TYR A 35 -10.58 0.95 -0.22
CA TYR A 35 -11.14 2.15 0.36
C TYR A 35 -10.47 3.40 -0.21
N PHE A 36 -11.31 4.33 -0.67
CA PHE A 36 -10.87 5.56 -1.30
C PHE A 36 -11.04 6.72 -0.33
N HIS A 37 -9.91 7.29 0.11
CA HIS A 37 -9.88 8.50 0.93
C HIS A 37 -9.47 9.71 0.05
N PRO A 38 -10.40 10.63 -0.27
CA PRO A 38 -10.08 11.82 -1.04
C PRO A 38 -9.26 12.81 -0.20
N VAL A 39 -8.02 13.09 -0.62
CA VAL A 39 -7.15 14.08 0.04
C VAL A 39 -6.99 15.32 -0.86
N GLY A 40 -7.94 16.26 -0.71
CA GLY A 40 -7.95 17.51 -1.49
C GLY A 40 -7.97 17.30 -3.02
N ASP A 41 -7.58 18.33 -3.77
CA ASP A 41 -7.65 18.33 -5.24
C ASP A 41 -6.39 17.73 -5.91
N ASN A 42 -5.43 17.21 -5.13
CA ASN A 42 -4.18 16.71 -5.67
C ASN A 42 -4.29 15.21 -6.01
N HIS A 43 -4.48 14.91 -7.30
CA HIS A 43 -4.52 13.56 -7.87
C HIS A 43 -3.25 12.72 -7.64
N MET A 44 -2.17 13.30 -7.10
CA MET A 44 -0.94 12.59 -6.72
C MET A 44 -0.94 12.10 -5.27
N GLN A 45 -1.93 12.47 -4.45
CA GLN A 45 -2.03 11.95 -3.09
C GLN A 45 -2.34 10.45 -3.11
N PRO A 46 -1.85 9.69 -2.12
CA PRO A 46 -2.22 8.30 -1.98
C PRO A 46 -3.64 8.18 -1.43
N THR A 47 -4.58 7.80 -2.28
CA THR A 47 -6.01 7.75 -1.95
C THR A 47 -6.51 6.35 -1.59
N THR A 48 -5.70 5.30 -1.76
CA THR A 48 -6.04 3.92 -1.37
C THR A 48 -4.90 3.28 -0.56
N PRO A 49 -5.16 2.23 0.23
CA PRO A 49 -4.13 1.61 1.07
C PRO A 49 -2.89 1.15 0.28
N LEU A 50 -3.08 0.48 -0.86
CA LEU A 50 -1.96 -0.02 -1.65
C LEU A 50 -1.18 1.10 -2.36
N ARG A 51 -1.88 2.16 -2.78
CA ARG A 51 -1.25 3.36 -3.36
C ARG A 51 -0.46 4.13 -2.30
N LEU A 52 -0.97 4.22 -1.08
CA LEU A 52 -0.26 4.77 0.09
C LEU A 52 1.02 4.01 0.36
N LEU A 53 0.96 2.69 0.37
CA LEU A 53 2.15 1.87 0.57
C LEU A 53 3.23 2.13 -0.49
N MET A 54 2.84 2.19 -1.77
CA MET A 54 3.78 2.52 -2.87
C MET A 54 4.37 3.94 -2.74
N PHE A 55 3.55 4.91 -2.29
CA PHE A 55 4.02 6.26 -2.01
C PHE A 55 5.04 6.30 -0.86
N ARG A 56 4.79 5.54 0.21
CA ARG A 56 5.66 5.46 1.40
C ARG A 56 7.07 4.96 1.07
N LEU A 57 7.26 4.14 0.04
CA LEU A 57 8.58 3.62 -0.36
C LEU A 57 9.62 4.72 -0.70
N SER A 58 9.17 5.95 -0.96
CA SER A 58 10.05 7.12 -1.19
C SER A 58 10.39 7.92 0.07
N ASP A 59 9.87 7.54 1.23
CA ASP A 59 10.15 8.25 2.46
C ASP A 59 11.62 8.06 2.87
N SER A 60 12.36 9.17 2.91
CA SER A 60 13.76 9.23 3.32
C SER A 60 14.02 8.78 4.75
N LEU A 61 12.98 8.68 5.59
CA LEU A 61 13.06 8.19 6.95
C LEU A 61 12.87 6.67 7.06
N LEU A 62 12.61 5.96 5.95
CA LEU A 62 12.56 4.50 5.97
C LEU A 62 13.95 3.90 6.17
N GLU A 63 14.05 3.07 7.19
CA GLU A 63 15.16 2.15 7.42
C GLU A 63 14.90 0.77 6.82
N ASP A 64 15.96 -0.02 6.64
CA ASP A 64 15.93 -1.37 6.05
C ASP A 64 14.88 -2.31 6.68
N HIS A 65 14.65 -2.17 7.98
CA HIS A 65 13.71 -3.01 8.73
C HIS A 65 12.23 -2.75 8.37
N HIS A 66 11.92 -1.67 7.66
CA HIS A 66 10.57 -1.36 7.20
C HIS A 66 10.19 -2.12 5.93
N PHE A 67 11.14 -2.40 5.03
CA PHE A 67 10.82 -3.03 3.74
C PHE A 67 10.16 -4.41 3.87
N PRO A 68 10.61 -5.31 4.77
CA PRO A 68 9.90 -6.57 4.99
C PRO A 68 8.45 -6.37 5.46
N LYS A 69 8.19 -5.34 6.29
CA LYS A 69 6.83 -5.01 6.74
C LYS A 69 5.97 -4.48 5.60
N LEU A 70 6.52 -3.58 4.78
CA LEU A 70 5.84 -3.03 3.60
C LEU A 70 5.54 -4.13 2.58
N ALA A 71 6.47 -5.06 2.35
CA ALA A 71 6.24 -6.22 1.49
C ALA A 71 5.09 -7.10 2.02
N GLU A 72 5.03 -7.33 3.34
CA GLU A 72 3.96 -8.12 3.95
C GLU A 72 2.60 -7.41 3.90
N ILE A 73 2.56 -6.10 4.14
CA ILE A 73 1.34 -5.30 4.00
C ILE A 73 0.84 -5.33 2.55
N ALA A 74 1.73 -5.20 1.56
CA ALA A 74 1.36 -5.32 0.14
C ALA A 74 0.69 -6.67 -0.15
N LYS A 75 1.29 -7.77 0.31
CA LYS A 75 0.72 -9.12 0.16
C LYS A 75 -0.64 -9.25 0.83
N LEU A 76 -0.81 -8.71 2.05
CA LEU A 76 -2.09 -8.74 2.76
C LEU A 76 -3.16 -7.97 1.99
N LEU A 77 -2.89 -6.74 1.57
CA LEU A 77 -3.85 -5.93 0.81
C LEU A 77 -4.27 -6.63 -0.49
N LEU A 78 -3.30 -7.16 -1.25
CA LEU A 78 -3.57 -7.90 -2.50
C LEU A 78 -4.37 -9.19 -2.24
N LYS A 79 -4.02 -9.95 -1.21
CA LYS A 79 -4.75 -11.17 -0.80
C LYS A 79 -6.23 -10.88 -0.50
N TYR A 80 -6.54 -9.72 0.06
CA TYR A 80 -7.91 -9.29 0.35
C TYR A 80 -8.61 -8.60 -0.83
N GLY A 81 -7.94 -8.45 -1.98
CA GLY A 81 -8.54 -7.93 -3.21
C GLY A 81 -8.24 -6.47 -3.52
N ALA A 82 -7.16 -5.90 -2.99
CA ALA A 82 -6.68 -4.59 -3.43
C ALA A 82 -6.37 -4.62 -4.94
N ASP A 83 -6.80 -3.58 -5.66
CA ASP A 83 -6.43 -3.35 -7.05
C ASP A 83 -4.98 -2.82 -7.12
N PRO A 84 -4.04 -3.53 -7.77
CA PRO A 84 -2.67 -3.07 -7.93
C PRO A 84 -2.53 -1.87 -8.87
N LYS A 85 -3.45 -1.65 -9.83
CA LYS A 85 -3.26 -0.68 -10.92
C LYS A 85 -3.04 0.75 -10.43
N PRO A 86 -3.85 1.32 -9.50
CA PRO A 86 -3.63 2.69 -9.03
C PRO A 86 -2.29 2.90 -8.32
N ALA A 87 -1.74 1.84 -7.72
CA ALA A 87 -0.42 1.87 -7.09
C ALA A 87 0.70 1.84 -8.14
N LEU A 88 0.56 1.04 -9.20
CA LEU A 88 1.53 0.98 -10.29
C LEU A 88 1.59 2.28 -11.10
N GLU A 89 0.44 2.91 -11.35
CA GLU A 89 0.37 4.21 -12.04
C GLU A 89 1.18 5.29 -11.33
N ILE A 90 1.04 5.41 -10.00
CA ILE A 90 1.84 6.39 -9.23
C ILE A 90 3.32 5.98 -9.16
N ALA A 91 3.62 4.68 -9.09
CA ALA A 91 4.99 4.18 -9.08
C ALA A 91 5.72 4.59 -10.36
N GLU A 92 5.11 4.33 -11.51
CA GLU A 92 5.70 4.69 -12.80
C GLU A 92 5.90 6.19 -12.96
N HIS A 93 4.93 6.99 -12.51
CA HIS A 93 5.05 8.44 -12.54
C HIS A 93 6.21 8.96 -11.68
N ARG A 94 6.41 8.38 -10.48
CA ARG A 94 7.39 8.90 -9.51
C ARG A 94 8.80 8.33 -9.71
N TYR A 95 8.90 7.08 -10.12
CA TYR A 95 10.15 6.32 -10.11
C TYR A 95 10.61 5.92 -11.52
N GLY A 96 9.79 6.17 -12.54
CA GLY A 96 10.05 5.75 -13.92
C GLY A 96 9.50 4.35 -14.21
N LYS A 97 9.80 3.83 -15.40
CA LYS A 97 9.25 2.54 -15.85
C LYS A 97 9.69 1.39 -14.94
N TYR A 98 8.75 0.48 -14.66
CA TYR A 98 9.05 -0.76 -13.94
C TYR A 98 10.12 -1.58 -14.66
N ASP A 99 11.14 -2.01 -13.90
CA ASP A 99 12.19 -2.93 -14.35
C ASP A 99 12.06 -4.26 -13.58
N PRO A 100 11.66 -5.37 -14.23
CA PRO A 100 11.52 -6.68 -13.58
C PRO A 100 12.87 -7.30 -13.16
N HIS A 101 13.99 -6.74 -13.61
CA HIS A 101 15.33 -7.24 -13.28
C HIS A 101 16.03 -6.45 -12.18
N ALA A 102 15.54 -5.24 -11.85
CA ALA A 102 16.07 -4.44 -10.76
C ALA A 102 15.98 -5.19 -9.43
N LYS A 103 16.84 -4.83 -8.48
CA LYS A 103 17.02 -5.53 -7.21
C LYS A 103 17.01 -4.56 -6.04
N GLY A 104 16.65 -5.08 -4.88
CA GLY A 104 16.74 -4.41 -3.61
C GLY A 104 15.39 -4.31 -2.90
N PRO A 105 15.38 -3.94 -1.61
CA PRO A 105 14.17 -4.02 -0.78
C PRO A 105 13.00 -3.18 -1.30
N PHE A 106 13.30 -2.04 -1.92
CA PHE A 106 12.31 -1.22 -2.62
C PHE A 106 11.66 -1.98 -3.78
N MET A 107 12.48 -2.60 -4.63
CA MET A 107 12.00 -3.33 -5.81
C MET A 107 11.25 -4.59 -5.42
N ASP A 108 11.61 -5.26 -4.33
CA ASP A 108 10.88 -6.43 -3.83
C ASP A 108 9.40 -6.11 -3.57
N VAL A 109 9.10 -4.92 -3.05
CA VAL A 109 7.71 -4.47 -2.86
C VAL A 109 7.02 -4.18 -4.20
N TRP A 110 7.71 -3.52 -5.14
CA TRP A 110 7.15 -3.27 -6.48
C TRP A 110 6.89 -4.58 -7.22
N HIS A 111 7.79 -5.55 -7.16
CA HIS A 111 7.62 -6.88 -7.77
C HIS A 111 6.36 -7.57 -7.27
N ILE A 112 6.08 -7.52 -5.96
CA ILE A 112 4.86 -8.09 -5.37
C ILE A 112 3.61 -7.47 -6.01
N ILE A 113 3.57 -6.14 -6.13
CA ILE A 113 2.41 -5.41 -6.64
C ILE A 113 2.25 -5.61 -8.15
N ALA A 114 3.35 -5.58 -8.91
CA ALA A 114 3.34 -5.76 -10.35
C ALA A 114 2.86 -7.17 -10.74
N ASN A 115 3.37 -8.21 -10.07
CA ASN A 115 3.02 -9.59 -10.40
C ASN A 115 1.56 -9.93 -10.06
N ALA A 116 0.93 -9.21 -9.13
CA ALA A 116 -0.49 -9.40 -8.82
C ALA A 116 -1.44 -9.01 -9.97
N THR A 117 -0.97 -8.24 -10.96
CA THR A 117 -1.76 -7.93 -12.17
C THR A 117 -1.86 -9.10 -13.15
N GLU A 118 -0.97 -10.09 -13.05
CA GLU A 118 -0.95 -11.26 -13.94
C GLU A 118 -1.88 -12.39 -13.44
N GLU A 119 -2.30 -12.34 -12.18
CA GLU A 119 -3.08 -13.38 -11.49
C GLU A 119 -4.57 -13.02 -11.31
N GLN A 120 -5.02 -11.83 -11.74
CA GLN A 120 -6.41 -11.35 -11.67
C GLN A 120 -7.13 -11.43 -13.02
#